data_AF-A0A7R9WQD6-F1
#
_entry.id   AF-A0A7R9WQD6-F1
#
_cell.length_a   1.000
_cell.length_b   1.000
_cell.length_c   1.000
_cell.angle_alpha   90.00
_cell.angle_beta   90.00
_cell.angle_gamma   90.00
#
_symmetry.space_group_name_H-M   'P 1'
#
loop_
_entity.id
_entity.type
_entity.pdbx_description
1 polymer ?
#
loop_
_entity_poly.entity_id
_entity_poly.type
_entity_poly.pdbx_seq_one_letter_code
_entity_poly.pdbx_strand_id
1 'polypeptide(L)'
;MISGAVSWLADPKHPNYEAASAAIEKVYGQKPDFTREGGSIPITSAIEDATGMNVLLLPIGACDDMAHSQNEKFNVSNLVNGTKVLGLYLHELGKIKGPKPSSCRCLPLTDEELMVPGAFLKGFRCKCEI
;
A
#
# COMPACT_ATOMS: atom_id res chain seq x y z
N MET A 1 8.58 -15.28 -25.50
CA MET A 1 7.89 -15.02 -24.22
C MET A 1 8.91 -14.31 -23.34
N ILE A 2 8.70 -13.03 -23.00
CA ILE A 2 9.59 -12.32 -22.08
C ILE A 2 9.14 -12.71 -20.67
N SER A 3 9.98 -13.42 -19.91
CA SER A 3 9.69 -13.81 -18.52
C SER A 3 10.17 -12.72 -17.56
N GLY A 4 9.59 -11.53 -17.65
CA GLY A 4 9.94 -10.37 -16.84
C GLY A 4 8.73 -9.80 -16.12
N ALA A 5 8.94 -9.23 -14.94
CA ALA A 5 7.92 -8.44 -14.27
C ALA A 5 7.63 -7.16 -15.06
N VAL A 6 6.37 -6.74 -15.08
CA VAL A 6 5.96 -5.45 -15.66
C VAL A 6 6.37 -4.30 -14.75
N SER A 7 6.64 -3.13 -15.33
CA SER A 7 6.82 -1.90 -14.55
C SER A 7 5.48 -1.47 -13.93
N TRP A 8 5.54 -0.84 -12.77
CA TRP A 8 4.38 -0.32 -12.07
C TRP A 8 4.43 1.21 -11.93
N LEU A 9 3.28 1.87 -12.05
CA LEU A 9 3.10 3.31 -11.84
C LEU A 9 1.70 3.57 -11.29
N ALA A 10 1.61 4.15 -10.10
CA ALA A 10 0.35 4.58 -9.50
C ALA A 10 0.11 6.08 -9.65
N ASP A 11 -1.16 6.51 -9.50
CA ASP A 11 -1.55 7.92 -9.46
C ASP A 11 -1.28 8.54 -8.07
N PRO A 12 -0.33 9.48 -7.94
CA PRO A 12 0.00 10.10 -6.65
C PRO A 12 -1.07 11.09 -6.16
N LYS A 13 -2.12 11.36 -6.95
CA LYS A 13 -3.26 12.21 -6.54
C LYS A 13 -4.34 11.43 -5.79
N HIS A 14 -4.20 10.11 -5.67
CA HIS A 14 -5.16 9.30 -4.92
C HIS A 14 -5.14 9.65 -3.42
N PRO A 15 -6.28 9.70 -2.71
CA PRO A 15 -6.32 10.06 -1.28
C PRO A 15 -5.41 9.22 -0.36
N ASN A 16 -5.08 8.00 -0.77
CA ASN A 16 -4.11 7.14 -0.09
C ASN A 16 -2.70 7.78 -0.01
N TYR A 17 -2.27 8.44 -1.09
CA TYR A 17 -1.00 9.17 -1.16
C TYR A 17 -1.05 10.47 -0.35
N GLU A 18 -2.21 11.14 -0.30
CA GLU A 18 -2.40 12.32 0.56
C GLU A 18 -2.27 11.96 2.05
N ALA A 19 -2.85 10.82 2.48
CA ALA A 19 -2.72 10.32 3.85
C ALA A 19 -1.26 10.02 4.22
N ALA A 20 -0.51 9.40 3.31
CA ALA A 20 0.92 9.15 3.50
C ALA A 20 1.74 10.44 3.56
N SER A 21 1.45 11.39 2.67
CA SER A 21 2.11 12.70 2.65
C SER A 21 1.91 13.45 3.97
N ALA A 22 0.68 13.49 4.48
CA ALA A 22 0.35 14.09 5.77
C ALA A 22 1.07 13.40 6.95
N ALA A 23 1.15 12.06 6.93
CA ALA A 23 1.86 11.30 7.96
C ALA A 23 3.37 11.59 7.96
N ILE A 24 4.00 11.66 6.79
CA ILE A 24 5.42 11.99 6.65
C ILE A 24 5.68 13.43 7.10
N GLU A 25 4.88 14.40 6.64
CA GLU A 25 5.01 15.81 7.01
C GLU A 25 4.90 16.01 8.53
N LYS A 26 4.03 15.26 9.20
CA LYS A 26 3.87 15.33 10.64
C LYS A 26 5.06 14.77 11.44
N VAL A 27 5.76 13.77 10.90
CA VAL A 27 6.94 13.17 11.58
C VAL A 27 8.22 13.94 11.27
N TYR A 28 8.41 14.36 10.02
CA TYR A 28 9.65 14.97 9.54
C TYR A 28 9.59 16.50 9.43
N GLY A 29 8.40 17.11 9.54
CA GLY A 29 8.21 18.56 9.47
C GLY A 29 8.30 19.14 8.06
N GLN A 30 8.34 18.30 7.02
CA GLN A 30 8.47 18.71 5.63
C GLN A 30 7.62 17.81 4.72
N LYS A 31 7.02 18.41 3.69
CA LYS A 31 6.30 17.66 2.66
C LYS A 31 7.25 16.72 1.91
N PRO A 32 6.89 15.44 1.73
CA PRO A 32 7.71 14.52 0.96
C PRO A 32 7.64 14.81 -0.53
N ASP A 33 8.70 14.46 -1.23
CA ASP A 33 8.70 14.32 -2.68
C ASP A 33 7.97 13.04 -3.10
N PHE A 34 7.31 13.08 -4.25
CA PHE A 34 6.75 11.88 -4.89
C PHE A 34 7.76 11.33 -5.88
N THR A 35 8.33 10.17 -5.57
CA THR A 35 9.42 9.58 -6.35
C THR A 35 8.98 8.32 -7.10
N ARG A 36 9.71 8.02 -8.18
CA ARG A 36 9.75 6.69 -8.80
C ARG A 36 11.05 6.02 -8.39
N GLU A 37 11.06 4.70 -8.38
CA GLU A 37 12.24 3.90 -8.02
C GLU A 37 12.74 3.04 -9.19
N GLY A 38 14.05 2.77 -9.19
CA GLY A 38 14.69 1.88 -10.17
C GLY A 38 14.62 0.39 -9.79
N GLY A 39 14.31 0.10 -8.52
CA GLY A 39 14.11 -1.26 -8.02
C GLY A 39 12.83 -1.91 -8.55
N SER A 40 12.71 -3.22 -8.35
CA SER A 40 11.54 -4.00 -8.79
C SER A 40 10.86 -4.68 -7.60
N ILE A 41 9.55 -4.45 -7.45
CA ILE A 41 8.68 -5.20 -6.55
C ILE A 41 7.54 -5.77 -7.39
N PRO A 42 7.72 -6.96 -8.03
CA PRO A 42 6.81 -7.48 -9.06
C PRO A 42 5.35 -7.61 -8.64
N ILE A 43 5.09 -7.81 -7.35
CA ILE A 43 3.74 -8.05 -6.84
C ILE A 43 2.88 -6.77 -6.78
N THR A 44 3.46 -5.58 -6.94
CA THR A 44 2.74 -4.29 -6.89
C THR A 44 1.62 -4.21 -7.93
N SER A 45 1.93 -4.44 -9.21
CA SER A 45 0.92 -4.49 -10.28
C SER A 45 -0.11 -5.59 -10.04
N ALA A 46 0.32 -6.77 -9.59
CA ALA A 46 -0.59 -7.88 -9.34
C ALA A 46 -1.58 -7.59 -8.21
N ILE A 47 -1.16 -6.91 -7.13
CA ILE A 47 -2.05 -6.50 -6.04
C ILE A 47 -3.04 -5.45 -6.55
N GLU A 48 -2.56 -4.45 -7.28
CA GLU A 48 -3.43 -3.40 -7.84
C GLU A 48 -4.47 -3.98 -8.81
N ASP A 49 -4.05 -4.83 -9.75
CA ASP A 49 -4.93 -5.48 -10.73
C ASP A 49 -5.92 -6.44 -10.07
N ALA A 50 -5.47 -7.24 -9.10
CA ALA A 50 -6.33 -8.23 -8.45
C ALA A 50 -7.35 -7.61 -7.49
N THR A 51 -7.01 -6.48 -6.86
CA THR A 51 -7.88 -5.83 -5.87
C THR A 51 -8.69 -4.68 -6.46
N GLY A 52 -8.23 -4.08 -7.56
CA GLY A 52 -8.74 -2.81 -8.06
C GLY A 52 -8.53 -1.64 -7.10
N MET A 53 -7.66 -1.81 -6.09
CA MET A 53 -7.37 -0.82 -5.06
C MET A 53 -6.05 -0.14 -5.33
N ASN A 54 -5.93 1.13 -4.94
CA ASN A 54 -4.69 1.88 -5.06
C ASN A 54 -3.58 1.25 -4.19
N VAL A 55 -2.41 1.06 -4.80
CA VAL A 55 -1.20 0.62 -4.11
C VAL A 55 -0.28 1.81 -3.83
N LEU A 56 0.37 1.81 -2.67
CA LEU A 56 1.33 2.82 -2.23
C LEU A 56 2.61 2.12 -1.74
N LEU A 57 3.77 2.66 -2.10
CA LEU A 57 5.05 2.33 -1.47
C LEU A 57 5.45 3.46 -0.53
N LEU A 58 5.67 3.11 0.74
CA LEU A 58 6.01 4.06 1.80
C LEU A 58 7.44 3.76 2.30
N PRO A 59 8.48 4.47 1.81
CA PRO A 59 9.85 4.17 2.14
C PRO A 59 10.17 4.54 3.60
N ILE A 60 10.94 3.68 4.28
CA ILE A 60 11.44 3.93 5.63
C ILE A 60 12.97 4.14 5.62
N GLY A 61 13.70 3.40 4.79
CA GLY A 61 15.16 3.46 4.73
C GLY A 61 15.72 4.79 4.22
N ALA A 62 17.03 4.96 4.35
CA ALA A 62 17.78 6.05 3.75
C ALA A 62 18.34 5.67 2.37
N CYS A 63 18.65 6.66 1.54
CA CYS A 63 19.19 6.44 0.20
C CYS A 63 20.59 5.79 0.18
N ASP A 64 21.28 5.78 1.32
CA ASP A 64 22.61 5.20 1.50
C ASP A 64 22.58 3.89 2.29
N ASP A 65 21.41 3.26 2.48
CA ASP A 65 21.30 1.99 3.23
C ASP A 65 21.93 0.80 2.50
N MET A 66 22.26 0.96 1.21
CA MET A 66 23.03 0.00 0.42
C MET A 66 22.44 -1.41 0.41
N ALA A 67 21.12 -1.52 0.24
CA ALA A 67 20.44 -2.81 0.13
C ALA A 67 21.15 -3.72 -0.89
N HIS A 68 21.46 -4.95 -0.47
CA HIS A 68 22.19 -5.97 -1.25
C HIS A 68 23.68 -5.68 -1.44
N SER A 69 24.29 -4.79 -0.67
CA SER A 69 25.72 -4.49 -0.73
C SER A 69 26.45 -4.80 0.59
N GLN A 70 27.76 -4.58 0.62
CA GLN A 70 28.51 -4.63 1.86
C GLN A 70 28.11 -3.47 2.77
N ASN A 71 28.11 -3.70 4.08
CA ASN A 71 27.74 -2.72 5.10
C ASN A 71 26.31 -2.17 4.93
N GLU A 72 25.39 -3.01 4.42
CA GLU A 72 23.96 -2.74 4.48
C GLU A 72 23.58 -2.37 5.92
N LYS A 73 22.85 -1.26 6.07
CA LYS A 73 22.55 -0.68 7.38
C LYS A 73 21.13 -0.14 7.40
N PHE A 74 20.69 0.19 8.60
CA PHE A 74 19.42 0.89 8.80
C PHE A 74 19.58 1.90 9.92
N ASN A 75 19.37 3.18 9.62
CA ASN A 75 19.52 4.22 10.64
C ASN A 75 18.47 4.04 11.74
N VAL A 76 18.89 4.11 13.00
CA VAL A 76 17.97 4.00 14.15
C VAL A 76 16.91 5.11 14.10
N SER A 77 17.27 6.31 13.64
CA SER A 77 16.34 7.41 13.43
C SER A 77 15.26 7.05 12.39
N ASN A 78 15.65 6.45 11.26
CA ASN A 78 14.71 5.97 10.24
C ASN A 78 13.80 4.87 10.78
N LEU A 79 14.30 3.94 11.61
CA LEU A 79 13.47 2.90 12.23
C LEU A 79 12.41 3.49 13.17
N VAL A 80 12.84 4.38 14.07
CA VAL A 80 11.95 5.02 15.05
C VAL A 80 10.94 5.93 14.35
N ASN A 81 11.39 6.78 13.43
CA ASN A 81 10.50 7.71 12.74
C ASN A 81 9.61 7.00 11.71
N GLY A 82 10.12 5.99 11.01
CA GLY A 82 9.33 5.12 10.13
C GLY A 82 8.18 4.42 10.86
N THR A 83 8.43 3.95 12.08
CA THR A 83 7.39 3.37 12.93
C THR A 83 6.29 4.41 13.25
N LYS A 84 6.68 5.65 13.56
CA LYS A 84 5.73 6.75 13.77
C LYS A 84 4.96 7.09 12.50
N VAL A 85 5.65 7.14 11.34
CA VAL A 85 5.01 7.39 10.04
C VAL A 85 3.99 6.31 9.75
N LEU A 86 4.31 5.03 9.94
CA LEU A 86 3.37 3.93 9.72
C LEU A 86 2.12 4.06 10.60
N GLY A 87 2.30 4.34 11.90
CA GLY A 87 1.18 4.56 12.82
C GLY A 87 0.31 5.76 12.43
N LEU A 88 0.94 6.88 12.04
CA LEU A 88 0.23 8.07 11.58
C LEU A 88 -0.43 7.86 10.22
N TYR A 89 0.18 7.14 9.31
CA TYR A 89 -0.39 6.81 8.01
C TYR A 89 -1.70 6.04 8.18
N LEU A 90 -1.73 5.00 9.02
CA LEU A 90 -2.96 4.27 9.34
C LEU A 90 -4.02 5.17 9.98
N HIS A 91 -3.60 6.12 10.83
CA HIS A 91 -4.49 7.10 11.42
C HIS A 91 -5.09 8.08 10.40
N GLU A 92 -4.28 8.63 9.49
CA GLU A 92 -4.73 9.53 8.42
C GLU A 92 -5.62 8.79 7.42
N LEU A 93 -5.27 7.54 7.07
CA LEU A 93 -6.09 6.69 6.21
C LEU A 93 -7.49 6.46 6.80
N GLY A 94 -7.59 6.25 8.12
CA GLY A 94 -8.87 6.09 8.82
C GLY A 94 -9.79 7.32 8.80
N LYS A 95 -9.27 8.50 8.44
CA LYS A 95 -10.05 9.74 8.28
C LYS A 95 -10.63 9.90 6.88
N ILE A 96 -10.10 9.18 5.88
CA ILE A 96 -10.61 9.25 4.50
C ILE A 96 -12.08 8.80 4.51
N LYS A 97 -12.91 9.58 3.83
CA LYS A 97 -14.34 9.26 3.65
C LYS A 97 -14.46 8.15 2.61
N GLY A 98 -15.05 7.05 3.01
CA GLY A 98 -15.30 5.88 2.17
C GLY A 98 -15.96 4.77 2.97
N PRO A 99 -16.41 3.70 2.30
CA PRO A 99 -16.96 2.53 2.97
C PRO A 99 -15.90 1.95 3.92
N LYS A 100 -16.19 1.97 5.22
CA LYS A 100 -15.28 1.44 6.24
C LYS A 100 -15.54 -0.06 6.36
N PRO A 101 -14.52 -0.92 6.57
CA PRO A 101 -14.76 -2.34 6.85
C PRO A 101 -15.74 -2.57 8.01
N SER A 102 -15.77 -1.66 9.00
CA SER A 102 -16.76 -1.67 10.09
C SER A 102 -18.18 -1.29 9.67
N SER A 103 -18.37 -0.55 8.57
CA SER A 103 -19.66 -0.28 7.92
C SER A 103 -19.98 -1.25 6.78
N CYS A 104 -19.08 -2.20 6.50
CA CYS A 104 -19.25 -3.26 5.52
C CYS A 104 -19.78 -4.53 6.17
N ARG A 105 -20.87 -5.08 5.64
CA ARG A 105 -21.29 -6.45 5.93
C ARG A 105 -20.91 -7.33 4.74
N CYS A 106 -19.93 -8.19 4.96
CA CYS A 106 -19.44 -9.15 3.96
C CYS A 106 -20.15 -10.48 4.16
N LEU A 107 -20.96 -10.88 3.19
CA LEU A 107 -21.53 -12.23 3.18
C LEU A 107 -20.50 -13.19 2.55
N PRO A 108 -20.28 -14.38 3.15
CA PRO A 108 -19.49 -15.42 2.50
C PRO A 108 -20.11 -15.81 1.16
N LEU A 109 -19.28 -16.25 0.22
CA LEU A 109 -19.75 -16.89 -1.00
C LEU A 109 -20.54 -18.15 -0.63
N THR A 110 -21.57 -18.48 -1.41
CA THR A 110 -22.28 -19.76 -1.22
C THR A 110 -21.39 -20.94 -1.58
N ASP A 111 -21.74 -22.14 -1.13
CA ASP A 111 -20.99 -23.36 -1.45
C ASP A 111 -20.92 -23.57 -2.98
N GLU A 112 -21.97 -23.26 -3.74
CA GLU A 112 -21.91 -23.34 -5.20
C GLU A 112 -20.95 -22.32 -5.81
N GLU A 113 -20.89 -21.12 -5.26
CA GLU A 113 -19.99 -20.07 -5.74
C GLU A 113 -18.52 -20.40 -5.44
N LEU A 114 -18.23 -21.03 -4.30
CA LEU A 114 -16.90 -21.52 -3.91
C LEU A 114 -16.37 -22.63 -4.82
N MET A 115 -17.27 -23.43 -5.40
CA MET A 115 -16.91 -24.54 -6.29
C MET A 115 -16.55 -24.09 -7.71
N VAL A 116 -16.72 -22.81 -8.05
CA VAL A 116 -16.32 -22.27 -9.35
C VAL A 116 -14.81 -21.99 -9.37
N PRO A 117 -14.03 -22.46 -10.37
CA PRO A 117 -12.63 -22.09 -10.50
C PRO A 117 -12.43 -20.57 -10.46
N GLY A 118 -11.59 -20.09 -9.54
CA GLY A 118 -11.37 -18.66 -9.31
C GLY A 118 -12.37 -18.00 -8.35
N ALA A 119 -13.20 -18.75 -7.62
CA ALA A 119 -14.15 -18.20 -6.64
C ALA A 119 -13.51 -17.25 -5.62
N PHE A 120 -12.33 -17.59 -5.10
CA PHE A 120 -11.60 -16.74 -4.15
C PHE A 120 -11.16 -15.40 -4.75
N LEU A 121 -11.01 -15.30 -6.08
CA LEU A 121 -10.72 -14.04 -6.77
C LEU A 121 -11.94 -13.11 -6.84
N LYS A 122 -13.16 -13.66 -6.70
CA LYS A 122 -14.39 -12.86 -6.66
C LYS A 122 -14.59 -12.14 -5.32
N GLY A 123 -13.78 -12.47 -4.30
CA GLY A 123 -13.83 -11.87 -2.98
C GLY A 123 -15.15 -12.13 -2.23
N PHE A 124 -15.27 -11.57 -1.03
CA PHE A 124 -16.53 -11.56 -0.31
C PHE A 124 -17.49 -10.56 -0.97
N ARG A 125 -18.79 -10.86 -0.98
CA ARG A 125 -19.83 -9.87 -1.36
C ARG A 125 -20.04 -8.90 -0.20
N CYS A 126 -19.14 -7.92 -0.12
CA CYS A 126 -19.22 -6.85 0.87
C CYS A 126 -20.17 -5.77 0.39
N LYS A 127 -21.27 -5.57 1.14
CA LYS A 127 -22.10 -4.36 1.02
C LYS A 127 -21.70 -3.42 2.12
N CYS A 128 -21.29 -2.21 1.76
CA CYS A 128 -20.88 -1.20 2.70
C CYS A 128 -21.83 -0.02 2.62
N GLU A 129 -22.28 0.46 3.78
CA GLU A 129 -22.93 1.77 3.86
C GLU A 129 -21.86 2.85 3.69
N ILE A 130 -22.14 3.80 2.80
CA ILE A 130 -21.31 4.99 2.53
C ILE A 130 -21.70 6.10 3.50
#